data_AF-A0A4V1J1G3-F1
#
_entry.id   AF-A0A4V1J1G3-F1
#
_cell.length_a   1.000
_cell.length_b   1.000
_cell.length_c   1.000
_cell.angle_alpha   90.00
_cell.angle_beta   90.00
_cell.angle_gamma   90.00
#
_symmetry.space_group_name_H-M   'P 1'
#
loop_
_entity.id
_entity.type
_entity.pdbx_description
1 polymer ?
#
loop_
_entity_poly.entity_id
_entity_poly.type
_entity_poly.pdbx_seq_one_letter_code
_entity_poly.pdbx_strand_id
1 'polypeptide(L)'
;LQYFFANLRFTDHLEVLYRFVLFHDGFYMQTLSTALFDNANKSGIRLGTRSSWPPKVSELSTVLRAVLLTAVTGKSGVFDQIDDWLAFGIKEYENDADICCDANDIAAMDFLYIAYHPPTPLNILLTATSMEKYNRLFCHLLRLNRMSTVMTDIYRMSHSHTRATSERDNLLAPLRFRMLHFVEALRAYTFECAVAEPWQRLTRTLSKRRREEQMDHALMGITNLAELHAFHEHTLDRMLDRCLLRQEHAILHRIIEAIFGLILRLDRMMR
;
A
#
# COMPACT_ATOMS: atom_id res chain seq x y z
N LEU A 1 22.73 -20.24 2.23
CA LEU A 1 21.56 -19.69 1.50
C LEU A 1 20.47 -20.75 1.32
N GLN A 2 20.81 -21.97 0.91
CA GLN A 2 19.87 -23.11 0.81
C GLN A 2 18.90 -23.26 1.98
N TYR A 3 19.37 -23.21 3.23
CA TYR A 3 18.51 -23.27 4.42
C TYR A 3 17.41 -22.18 4.44
N PHE A 4 17.75 -20.94 4.06
CA PHE A 4 16.78 -19.84 4.02
C PHE A 4 15.73 -20.02 2.92
N PHE A 5 16.12 -20.56 1.77
CA PHE A 5 15.20 -20.81 0.67
C PHE A 5 14.35 -22.07 0.85
N ALA A 6 14.95 -23.17 1.30
CA ALA A 6 14.31 -24.47 1.38
C ALA A 6 13.53 -24.68 2.69
N ASN A 7 14.13 -24.32 3.83
CA ASN A 7 13.54 -24.59 5.14
C ASN A 7 12.74 -23.40 5.65
N LEU A 8 13.30 -22.18 5.57
CA LEU A 8 12.64 -20.97 6.07
C LEU A 8 11.71 -20.31 5.03
N ARG A 9 11.59 -20.89 3.82
CA ARG A 9 10.69 -20.43 2.76
C ARG A 9 10.75 -18.91 2.53
N PHE A 10 11.95 -18.33 2.53
CA PHE A 10 12.15 -16.87 2.45
C PHE A 10 11.39 -16.20 1.27
N THR A 11 11.28 -16.87 0.12
CA THR A 11 10.52 -16.36 -1.03
C THR A 11 9.04 -16.18 -0.74
N ASP A 12 8.48 -17.02 0.12
CA ASP A 12 7.04 -17.01 0.44
C ASP A 12 6.73 -15.90 1.45
N HIS A 13 7.67 -15.62 2.36
CA HIS A 13 7.63 -14.44 3.22
C HIS A 13 7.73 -13.13 2.41
N LEU A 14 8.58 -13.09 1.38
CA LEU A 14 8.62 -11.95 0.44
C LEU A 14 7.30 -11.82 -0.34
N GLU A 15 6.70 -12.92 -0.77
CA GLU A 15 5.39 -12.90 -1.45
C GLU A 15 4.29 -12.34 -0.54
N VAL A 16 4.28 -12.70 0.75
CA VAL A 16 3.37 -12.09 1.74
C VAL A 16 3.52 -10.56 1.76
N LEU A 17 4.75 -10.05 1.83
CA LEU A 17 5.02 -8.62 1.83
C LEU A 17 4.57 -7.96 0.52
N TYR A 18 4.80 -8.60 -0.62
CA TYR A 18 4.38 -8.07 -1.92
C TYR A 18 2.86 -7.98 -2.07
N ARG A 19 2.16 -9.05 -1.66
CA ARG A 19 0.71 -9.15 -1.79
C ARG A 19 -0.01 -8.14 -0.92
N PHE A 20 0.36 -8.04 0.36
CA PHE A 20 -0.41 -7.30 1.35
C PHE A 20 0.17 -5.94 1.68
N VAL A 21 1.50 -5.78 1.67
CA VAL A 21 2.15 -4.50 2.00
C VAL A 21 2.34 -3.64 0.76
N LEU A 22 2.66 -4.26 -0.37
CA LEU A 22 2.82 -3.58 -1.65
C LEU A 22 1.56 -3.66 -2.55
N PHE A 23 0.42 -4.08 -1.98
CA PHE A 23 -0.89 -4.09 -2.63
C PHE A 23 -0.94 -4.85 -3.98
N HIS A 24 -0.12 -5.88 -4.17
CA HIS A 24 -0.15 -6.65 -5.41
C HIS A 24 -1.38 -7.56 -5.52
N ASP A 25 -1.97 -7.97 -4.39
CA ASP A 25 -3.20 -8.77 -4.40
C ASP A 25 -4.42 -7.86 -4.64
N GLY A 26 -4.95 -7.89 -5.87
CA GLY A 26 -6.06 -7.03 -6.27
C GLY A 26 -7.36 -7.30 -5.50
N PHE A 27 -7.60 -8.54 -5.08
CA PHE A 27 -8.77 -8.89 -4.26
C PHE A 27 -8.65 -8.31 -2.86
N TYR A 28 -7.48 -8.46 -2.24
CA TYR A 28 -7.17 -7.81 -0.97
C TYR A 28 -7.31 -6.29 -1.06
N MET A 29 -6.68 -5.65 -2.06
CA MET A 29 -6.74 -4.20 -2.26
C MET A 29 -8.18 -3.72 -2.41
N GLN A 30 -9.00 -4.37 -3.23
CA GLN A 30 -10.40 -3.98 -3.44
C GLN A 30 -11.23 -4.13 -2.17
N THR A 31 -11.06 -5.25 -1.46
CA THR A 31 -11.78 -5.53 -0.20
C THR A 31 -11.36 -4.54 0.88
N LEU A 32 -10.07 -4.20 0.95
CA LEU A 32 -9.50 -3.21 1.84
C LEU A 32 -10.05 -1.81 1.54
N SER A 33 -10.05 -1.38 0.27
CA SER A 33 -10.67 -0.12 -0.16
C SER A 33 -12.12 -0.05 0.27
N THR A 34 -12.87 -1.13 0.07
CA THR A 34 -14.29 -1.19 0.40
C THR A 34 -14.50 -1.08 1.91
N ALA A 35 -13.73 -1.84 2.69
CA ALA A 35 -13.80 -1.81 4.15
C ALA A 35 -13.45 -0.43 4.73
N LEU A 36 -12.49 0.28 4.13
CA LEU A 36 -12.00 1.57 4.62
C LEU A 36 -12.81 2.76 4.12
N PHE A 37 -13.22 2.74 2.85
CA PHE A 37 -13.72 3.92 2.13
C PHE A 37 -15.16 3.81 1.64
N ASP A 38 -15.72 2.61 1.45
CA ASP A 38 -17.06 2.50 0.86
C ASP A 38 -18.12 3.08 1.79
N ASN A 39 -18.70 4.19 1.35
CA ASN A 39 -19.76 4.91 2.06
C ASN A 39 -21.15 4.30 1.82
N ALA A 40 -21.30 3.45 0.79
CA ALA A 40 -22.59 2.87 0.40
C ALA A 40 -23.01 1.71 1.30
N ASN A 41 -22.06 0.86 1.71
CA ASN A 41 -22.33 -0.26 2.61
C ASN A 41 -22.34 0.17 4.09
N LYS A 42 -23.30 -0.34 4.87
CA LYS A 42 -23.44 -0.06 6.32
C LYS A 42 -22.36 -0.74 7.19
N SER A 43 -21.50 -1.56 6.60
CA SER A 43 -20.55 -2.45 7.27
C SER A 43 -19.07 -2.05 7.14
N GLY A 44 -18.75 -0.88 6.57
CA GLY A 44 -17.39 -0.35 6.48
C GLY A 44 -17.02 0.62 7.61
N ILE A 45 -15.72 0.83 7.84
CA ILE A 45 -15.18 1.79 8.83
C ILE A 45 -15.50 3.24 8.43
N ARG A 46 -15.81 3.51 7.15
CA ARG A 46 -16.33 4.80 6.66
C ARG A 46 -15.45 5.99 7.05
N LEU A 47 -14.16 5.88 6.81
CA LEU A 47 -13.19 6.89 7.25
C LEU A 47 -13.55 8.29 6.73
N GLY A 48 -14.19 8.43 5.56
CA GLY A 48 -14.56 9.73 4.98
C GLY A 48 -15.87 10.37 5.46
N THR A 49 -16.71 9.70 6.25
CA THR A 49 -18.04 10.23 6.66
C THR A 49 -18.30 10.16 8.17
N ARG A 50 -17.32 9.75 8.96
CA ARG A 50 -17.46 9.62 10.42
C ARG A 50 -17.42 10.99 11.11
N SER A 51 -18.29 11.13 12.11
CA SER A 51 -18.27 12.25 13.06
C SER A 51 -17.25 12.06 14.19
N SER A 52 -16.76 10.84 14.43
CA SER A 52 -15.73 10.52 15.42
C SER A 52 -14.45 10.07 14.73
N TRP A 53 -13.40 10.86 14.94
CA TRP A 53 -12.07 10.66 14.38
C TRP A 53 -11.02 10.93 15.48
N PRO A 54 -9.94 10.12 15.61
CA PRO A 54 -9.62 8.91 14.84
C PRO A 54 -10.51 7.69 15.18
N PRO A 55 -10.58 6.66 14.31
CA PRO A 55 -11.33 5.43 14.59
C PRO A 55 -10.72 4.64 15.77
N LYS A 56 -11.55 3.84 16.45
CA LYS A 56 -11.07 2.98 17.54
C LYS A 56 -10.14 1.90 16.99
N VAL A 57 -9.00 1.71 17.67
CA VAL A 57 -7.94 0.77 17.27
C VAL A 57 -8.46 -0.66 17.10
N SER A 58 -9.27 -1.13 18.05
CA SER A 58 -9.84 -2.48 18.03
C SER A 58 -10.73 -2.72 16.82
N GLU A 59 -11.61 -1.77 16.49
CA GLU A 59 -12.49 -1.84 15.31
C GLU A 59 -11.67 -1.95 14.01
N LEU A 60 -10.66 -1.09 13.85
CA LEU A 60 -9.78 -1.09 12.69
C LEU A 60 -9.03 -2.41 12.56
N SER A 61 -8.40 -2.88 13.64
CA SER A 61 -7.64 -4.14 13.63
C SER A 61 -8.51 -5.34 13.27
N THR A 62 -9.74 -5.43 13.80
CA THR A 62 -10.64 -6.55 13.54
C THR A 62 -11.09 -6.57 12.07
N VAL A 63 -11.49 -5.42 11.53
CA VAL A 63 -11.93 -5.33 10.13
C VAL A 63 -10.76 -5.62 9.18
N LEU A 64 -9.60 -5.01 9.40
CA LEU A 64 -8.43 -5.22 8.56
C LEU A 64 -7.93 -6.66 8.61
N ARG A 65 -7.98 -7.30 9.79
CA ARG A 65 -7.68 -8.73 9.94
C ARG A 65 -8.68 -9.59 9.19
N ALA A 66 -9.98 -9.30 9.26
CA ALA A 66 -10.99 -10.04 8.50
C ALA A 66 -10.77 -9.93 6.98
N VAL A 67 -10.41 -8.75 6.48
CA VAL A 67 -10.04 -8.53 5.08
C VAL A 67 -8.82 -9.38 4.69
N LEU A 68 -7.79 -9.40 5.53
CA LEU A 68 -6.59 -10.20 5.32
C LEU A 68 -6.91 -11.70 5.27
N LEU A 69 -7.66 -12.20 6.25
CA LEU A 69 -8.07 -13.60 6.33
C LEU A 69 -8.88 -14.04 5.11
N THR A 70 -9.80 -13.19 4.66
CA THR A 70 -10.58 -13.43 3.44
C THR A 70 -9.69 -13.50 2.20
N ALA A 71 -8.62 -12.72 2.14
CA ALA A 71 -7.68 -12.74 1.02
C ALA A 71 -6.73 -13.94 1.01
N VAL A 72 -6.57 -14.64 2.14
CA VAL A 72 -5.75 -15.87 2.23
C VAL A 72 -6.54 -17.17 2.17
N THR A 73 -7.88 -17.13 2.20
CA THR A 73 -8.69 -18.36 2.15
C THR A 73 -8.32 -19.23 0.96
N GLY A 74 -7.97 -20.49 1.21
CA GLY A 74 -7.57 -21.46 0.19
C GLY A 74 -6.09 -21.40 -0.23
N LYS A 75 -5.28 -20.51 0.36
CA LYS A 75 -3.81 -20.54 0.24
C LYS A 75 -3.23 -21.43 1.34
N SER A 76 -2.05 -22.01 1.10
CA SER A 76 -1.36 -22.90 2.04
C SER A 76 0.08 -22.49 2.31
N GLY A 77 0.67 -22.99 3.40
CA GLY A 77 2.05 -22.72 3.79
C GLY A 77 2.17 -21.51 4.70
N VAL A 78 3.01 -20.53 4.34
CA VAL A 78 3.20 -19.31 5.17
C VAL A 78 1.88 -18.54 5.36
N PHE A 79 0.93 -18.69 4.43
CA PHE A 79 -0.38 -18.06 4.49
C PHE A 79 -1.33 -18.69 5.53
N ASP A 80 -1.13 -19.96 5.93
CA ASP A 80 -1.96 -20.61 6.96
C ASP A 80 -1.75 -19.98 8.35
N GLN A 81 -0.55 -19.44 8.56
CA GLN A 81 -0.12 -18.81 9.81
C GLN A 81 0.02 -17.29 9.64
N ILE A 82 -0.70 -16.68 8.68
CA ILE A 82 -0.53 -15.26 8.36
C ILE A 82 -0.75 -14.34 9.57
N ASP A 83 -1.65 -14.72 10.49
CA ASP A 83 -1.94 -13.99 11.72
C ASP A 83 -0.73 -13.93 12.67
N ASP A 84 0.19 -14.90 12.61
CA ASP A 84 1.39 -14.92 13.45
C ASP A 84 2.45 -13.94 12.92
N TRP A 85 2.44 -13.65 11.62
CA TRP A 85 3.47 -12.87 10.94
C TRP A 85 3.02 -11.45 10.61
N LEU A 86 1.72 -11.21 10.39
CA LEU A 86 1.23 -9.96 9.82
C LEU A 86 0.06 -9.41 10.65
N ALA A 87 0.30 -8.26 11.28
CA ALA A 87 -0.72 -7.52 12.01
C ALA A 87 -0.84 -6.09 11.49
N PHE A 88 -1.99 -5.46 11.77
CA PHE A 88 -2.18 -4.03 11.55
C PHE A 88 -1.90 -3.30 12.85
N GLY A 89 -0.98 -2.35 12.81
CA GLY A 89 -0.65 -1.47 13.92
C GLY A 89 -1.15 -0.05 13.70
N ILE A 90 -1.30 0.68 14.79
CA ILE A 90 -1.55 2.12 14.77
C ILE A 90 -0.37 2.82 15.42
N LYS A 91 0.18 3.82 14.75
CA LYS A 91 1.28 4.63 15.30
C LYS A 91 0.79 5.31 16.57
N GLU A 92 1.51 5.08 17.65
CA GLU A 92 1.37 5.84 18.87
C GLU A 92 2.09 7.18 18.65
N TYR A 93 1.40 8.28 18.91
CA TYR A 93 1.97 9.62 18.84
C TYR A 93 2.35 10.05 20.25
N GLU A 94 3.56 10.58 20.43
CA GLU A 94 4.00 11.10 21.74
C GLU A 94 3.21 12.34 22.15
N ASN A 95 2.75 13.13 21.16
CA ASN A 95 1.90 14.30 21.37
C ASN A 95 0.57 14.15 20.62
N ASP A 96 -0.53 14.45 21.30
CA ASP A 96 -1.87 14.47 20.69
C ASP A 96 -1.99 15.46 19.52
N ALA A 97 -1.10 16.46 19.46
CA ALA A 97 -1.05 17.44 18.36
C ALA A 97 -0.58 16.85 17.02
N ASP A 98 0.14 15.72 17.05
CA ASP A 98 0.65 15.04 15.85
C ASP A 98 -0.40 14.09 15.24
N ILE A 99 -1.51 13.86 15.97
CA ILE A 99 -2.63 13.07 15.48
C ILE A 99 -3.34 13.90 14.40
N CYS A 100 -3.32 13.43 13.15
CA CYS A 100 -4.15 14.00 12.10
C CYS A 100 -5.62 13.88 12.54
N CYS A 101 -6.26 15.01 12.87
CA CYS A 101 -7.65 15.04 13.34
C CYS A 101 -8.69 15.24 12.23
N ASP A 102 -8.26 15.58 11.01
CA ASP A 102 -9.14 15.72 9.85
C ASP A 102 -9.16 14.45 9.01
N ALA A 103 -10.32 13.79 8.97
CA ALA A 103 -10.57 12.64 8.11
C ALA A 103 -10.33 12.93 6.62
N ASN A 104 -10.45 14.20 6.20
CA ASN A 104 -10.28 14.65 4.81
C ASN A 104 -8.87 15.12 4.47
N ASP A 105 -7.94 15.06 5.42
CA ASP A 105 -6.54 15.32 5.12
C ASP A 105 -5.92 14.10 4.41
N ILE A 106 -4.95 14.33 3.54
CA ILE A 106 -4.19 13.30 2.82
C ILE A 106 -3.51 12.34 3.82
N ALA A 107 -3.02 12.90 4.93
CA ALA A 107 -2.33 12.18 6.00
C ALA A 107 -3.26 11.41 6.95
N ALA A 108 -4.58 11.48 6.75
CA ALA A 108 -5.56 10.85 7.64
C ALA A 108 -5.39 9.34 7.79
N MET A 109 -4.57 8.66 6.99
CA MET A 109 -4.36 7.21 7.12
C MET A 109 -2.94 6.83 7.51
N ASP A 110 -2.07 7.82 7.71
CA ASP A 110 -0.65 7.55 7.97
C ASP A 110 -0.40 7.00 9.38
N PHE A 111 -1.42 7.05 10.24
CA PHE A 111 -1.42 6.37 11.52
C PHE A 111 -1.47 4.84 11.34
N LEU A 112 -2.02 4.33 10.24
CA LEU A 112 -2.09 2.90 9.97
C LEU A 112 -0.74 2.41 9.42
N TYR A 113 -0.20 1.37 10.01
CA TYR A 113 0.99 0.70 9.52
C TYR A 113 0.81 -0.82 9.58
N ILE A 114 1.63 -1.52 8.80
CA ILE A 114 1.69 -2.98 8.82
C ILE A 114 2.86 -3.41 9.71
N ALA A 115 2.55 -4.20 10.72
CA ALA A 115 3.52 -4.83 11.61
C ALA A 115 3.80 -6.25 11.13
N TYR A 116 4.87 -6.40 10.34
CA TYR A 116 5.34 -7.72 9.91
C TYR A 116 6.43 -8.24 10.85
N HIS A 117 6.21 -9.44 11.39
CA HIS A 117 7.03 -10.10 12.39
C HIS A 117 7.71 -11.31 11.74
N PRO A 118 8.91 -11.15 11.14
CA PRO A 118 9.60 -12.26 10.49
C PRO A 118 10.06 -13.30 11.52
N PRO A 119 9.81 -14.61 11.31
CA PRO A 119 10.27 -15.65 12.22
C PRO A 119 11.80 -15.66 12.28
N THR A 120 12.37 -15.93 13.46
CA THR A 120 13.83 -16.10 13.58
C THR A 120 14.27 -17.35 12.82
N PRO A 121 15.34 -17.31 11.98
CA PRO A 121 16.31 -16.23 11.77
C PRO A 121 16.06 -15.35 10.52
N LEU A 122 14.86 -15.32 9.93
CA LEU A 122 14.56 -14.47 8.77
C LEU A 122 14.65 -12.97 9.06
N ASN A 123 14.52 -12.58 10.33
CA ASN A 123 14.71 -11.20 10.80
C ASN A 123 16.10 -10.61 10.48
N ILE A 124 17.10 -11.45 10.19
CA ILE A 124 18.42 -11.01 9.73
C ILE A 124 18.36 -10.44 8.30
N LEU A 125 17.45 -10.95 7.46
CA LEU A 125 17.20 -10.46 6.09
C LEU A 125 16.07 -9.44 6.05
N LEU A 126 15.03 -9.64 6.86
CA LEU A 126 13.86 -8.76 6.96
C LEU A 126 14.02 -7.90 8.21
N THR A 127 14.90 -6.91 8.11
CA THR A 127 15.32 -6.09 9.24
C THR A 127 14.26 -5.04 9.59
N ALA A 128 14.40 -4.42 10.76
CA ALA A 128 13.54 -3.29 11.15
C ALA A 128 13.61 -2.14 10.12
N THR A 129 14.79 -1.88 9.55
CA THR A 129 14.96 -0.86 8.50
C THR A 129 14.24 -1.25 7.21
N SER A 130 14.24 -2.53 6.84
CA SER A 130 13.43 -3.03 5.73
C SER A 130 11.94 -2.77 5.97
N MET A 131 11.45 -3.05 7.19
CA MET A 131 10.03 -2.89 7.55
C MET A 131 9.60 -1.42 7.55
N GLU A 132 10.49 -0.49 7.91
CA GLU A 132 10.22 0.94 7.80
C GLU A 132 10.03 1.37 6.33
N LYS A 133 10.90 0.89 5.42
CA LYS A 133 10.78 1.15 3.98
C LYS A 133 9.48 0.60 3.41
N TYR A 134 9.11 -0.63 3.79
CA TYR A 134 7.82 -1.23 3.44
C TYR A 134 6.64 -0.40 3.93
N ASN A 135 6.68 0.09 5.17
CA ASN A 135 5.60 0.91 5.72
C ASN A 135 5.46 2.27 5.02
N ARG A 136 6.57 2.89 4.62
CA ARG A 136 6.55 4.11 3.81
C ARG A 136 5.90 3.87 2.44
N LEU A 137 6.25 2.77 1.78
CA LEU A 137 5.61 2.35 0.53
C LEU A 137 4.12 2.07 0.75
N PHE A 138 3.77 1.32 1.79
CA PHE A 138 2.38 1.01 2.16
C PHE A 138 1.53 2.27 2.33
N CYS A 139 2.00 3.24 3.12
CA CYS A 139 1.28 4.51 3.33
C CYS A 139 1.05 5.26 2.01
N HIS A 140 2.08 5.33 1.15
CA HIS A 140 1.96 5.99 -0.15
C HIS A 140 0.95 5.30 -1.08
N LEU A 141 1.00 3.97 -1.17
CA LEU A 141 0.07 3.18 -1.97
C LEU A 141 -1.37 3.29 -1.44
N LEU A 142 -1.54 3.32 -0.12
CA LEU A 142 -2.83 3.52 0.53
C LEU A 142 -3.43 4.90 0.21
N ARG A 143 -2.61 5.96 0.23
CA ARG A 143 -3.02 7.32 -0.18
C ARG A 143 -3.46 7.35 -1.66
N LEU A 144 -2.71 6.73 -2.57
CA LEU A 144 -3.08 6.62 -3.98
C LEU A 144 -4.40 5.87 -4.18
N ASN A 145 -4.57 4.77 -3.46
CA ASN A 145 -5.78 3.97 -3.52
C ASN A 145 -7.00 4.75 -3.02
N ARG A 146 -6.84 5.53 -1.94
CA ARG A 146 -7.86 6.48 -1.46
C ARG A 146 -8.24 7.49 -2.54
N MET A 147 -7.27 8.10 -3.23
CA MET A 147 -7.57 9.09 -4.29
C MET A 147 -8.39 8.48 -5.42
N SER A 148 -8.10 7.24 -5.82
CA SER A 148 -8.89 6.53 -6.84
C SER A 148 -10.33 6.26 -6.36
N THR A 149 -10.52 5.87 -5.10
CA THR A 149 -11.87 5.72 -4.52
C THR A 149 -12.62 7.05 -4.45
N VAL A 150 -11.97 8.13 -4.01
CA VAL A 150 -12.56 9.48 -3.98
C VAL A 150 -12.98 9.92 -5.39
N MET A 151 -12.15 9.71 -6.40
CA MET A 151 -12.52 10.04 -7.79
C MET A 151 -13.72 9.21 -8.29
N THR A 152 -13.83 7.94 -7.86
CA THR A 152 -14.99 7.09 -8.16
C THR A 152 -16.25 7.63 -7.51
N ASP A 153 -16.18 8.07 -6.25
CA ASP A 153 -17.29 8.68 -5.52
C ASP A 153 -17.74 10.00 -6.17
N ILE A 154 -16.80 10.88 -6.52
CA ILE A 154 -17.05 12.12 -7.28
C ILE A 154 -17.81 11.81 -8.59
N TYR A 155 -17.36 10.79 -9.33
CA TYR A 155 -18.00 10.38 -10.58
C TYR A 155 -19.44 9.87 -10.35
N ARG A 156 -19.68 9.08 -9.29
CA ARG A 156 -21.02 8.56 -8.95
C ARG A 156 -21.99 9.68 -8.59
N MET A 157 -21.58 10.62 -7.73
CA MET A 157 -22.41 11.78 -7.34
C MET A 157 -22.77 12.64 -8.56
N SER A 158 -21.84 12.77 -9.49
CA SER A 158 -22.06 13.53 -10.72
C SER A 158 -23.14 12.93 -11.62
N HIS A 159 -23.24 11.60 -11.67
CA HIS A 159 -24.23 10.89 -12.50
C HIS A 159 -25.60 10.79 -11.84
N SER A 160 -25.69 10.92 -10.51
CA SER A 160 -27.00 10.96 -9.83
C SER A 160 -27.71 12.31 -9.94
N HIS A 161 -26.96 13.40 -10.17
CA HIS A 161 -27.49 14.77 -10.23
C HIS A 161 -27.87 15.26 -11.65
N THR A 162 -27.85 14.40 -12.68
CA THR A 162 -28.05 14.76 -14.10
C THR A 162 -29.50 15.10 -14.49
N ARG A 163 -30.18 16.02 -13.78
CA ARG A 163 -31.49 16.56 -14.22
C ARG A 163 -31.51 18.08 -14.45
N ALA A 164 -30.42 18.81 -14.24
CA ALA A 164 -30.36 20.22 -14.60
C ALA A 164 -28.95 20.57 -15.13
N THR A 165 -28.81 20.74 -16.44
CA THR A 165 -27.56 21.21 -17.08
C THR A 165 -27.33 22.69 -16.74
N SER A 166 -26.51 22.94 -15.72
CA SER A 166 -26.09 24.28 -15.32
C SER A 166 -24.73 24.63 -15.96
N GLU A 167 -24.40 25.91 -16.08
CA GLU A 167 -23.05 26.35 -16.50
C GLU A 167 -21.92 25.76 -15.63
N ARG A 168 -22.23 25.40 -14.37
CA ARG A 168 -21.26 24.78 -13.45
C ARG A 168 -20.87 23.38 -13.93
N ASP A 169 -21.79 22.62 -14.53
CA ASP A 169 -21.51 21.27 -15.02
C ASP A 169 -20.51 21.28 -16.19
N ASN A 170 -20.57 22.33 -17.02
CA ASN A 170 -19.66 22.52 -18.16
C ASN A 170 -18.20 22.77 -17.73
N LEU A 171 -17.97 23.39 -16.56
CA LEU A 171 -16.63 23.61 -16.02
C LEU A 171 -16.15 22.44 -15.16
N LEU A 172 -17.07 21.81 -14.41
CA LEU A 172 -16.72 20.69 -13.53
C LEU A 172 -16.37 19.42 -14.32
N ALA A 173 -17.01 19.15 -15.46
CA ALA A 173 -16.75 17.92 -16.23
C ALA A 173 -15.30 17.81 -16.71
N PRO A 174 -14.72 18.83 -17.38
CA PRO A 174 -13.31 18.81 -17.78
C PRO A 174 -12.35 18.71 -16.58
N LEU A 175 -12.65 19.40 -15.47
CA LEU A 175 -11.81 19.37 -14.27
C LEU A 175 -11.77 17.96 -13.65
N ARG A 176 -12.93 17.32 -13.47
CA ARG A 176 -13.06 15.95 -12.97
C ARG A 176 -12.30 14.97 -13.84
N PHE A 177 -12.44 15.09 -15.17
CA PHE A 177 -11.73 14.23 -16.11
C PHE A 177 -10.21 14.37 -15.99
N ARG A 178 -9.69 15.61 -15.89
CA ARG A 178 -8.25 15.85 -15.70
C ARG A 178 -7.73 15.31 -14.37
N MET A 179 -8.49 15.48 -13.29
CA MET A 179 -8.14 14.93 -11.97
C MET A 179 -8.12 13.40 -11.98
N LEU A 180 -9.14 12.76 -12.57
CA LEU A 180 -9.19 11.30 -12.71
C LEU A 180 -8.00 10.80 -13.52
N HIS A 181 -7.75 11.41 -14.67
CA HIS A 181 -6.62 11.02 -15.52
C HIS A 181 -5.28 11.16 -14.79
N PHE A 182 -5.07 12.24 -14.03
CA PHE A 182 -3.87 12.41 -13.22
C PHE A 182 -3.69 11.28 -12.19
N VAL A 183 -4.75 10.98 -11.42
CA VAL A 183 -4.72 9.94 -10.39
C VAL A 183 -4.44 8.57 -11.00
N GLU A 184 -5.15 8.21 -12.07
CA GLU A 184 -4.99 6.90 -12.71
C GLU A 184 -3.63 6.76 -13.42
N ALA A 185 -3.12 7.83 -14.04
CA ALA A 185 -1.77 7.82 -14.63
C ALA A 185 -0.67 7.65 -13.56
N LEU A 186 -0.77 8.38 -12.44
CA LEU A 186 0.17 8.26 -11.33
C LEU A 186 0.10 6.88 -10.68
N ARG A 187 -1.12 6.34 -10.50
CA ARG A 187 -1.36 5.00 -9.96
C ARG A 187 -0.77 3.94 -10.87
N ALA A 188 -1.06 3.97 -12.18
CA ALA A 188 -0.51 3.03 -13.15
C ALA A 188 1.03 3.04 -13.13
N TYR A 189 1.64 4.23 -13.18
CA TYR A 189 3.09 4.37 -13.06
C TYR A 189 3.63 3.76 -11.75
N THR A 190 3.00 4.08 -10.62
CA THR A 190 3.48 3.63 -9.31
C THR A 190 3.43 2.10 -9.19
N PHE A 191 2.30 1.49 -9.54
CA PHE A 191 2.13 0.04 -9.44
C PHE A 191 2.97 -0.72 -10.45
N GLU A 192 2.98 -0.31 -11.72
CA GLU A 192 3.63 -1.06 -12.80
C GLU A 192 5.13 -0.79 -12.88
N CYS A 193 5.54 0.48 -12.78
CA CYS A 193 6.92 0.89 -13.00
C CYS A 193 7.70 1.06 -11.69
N ALA A 194 7.12 1.70 -10.67
CA ALA A 194 7.83 1.99 -9.43
C ALA A 194 7.94 0.76 -8.53
N VAL A 195 6.89 -0.06 -8.45
CA VAL A 195 6.82 -1.23 -7.56
C VAL A 195 7.03 -2.55 -8.30
N ALA A 196 6.26 -2.85 -9.35
CA ALA A 196 6.31 -4.17 -9.98
C ALA A 196 7.65 -4.46 -10.69
N GLU A 197 8.24 -3.50 -11.40
CA GLU A 197 9.53 -3.75 -12.11
C GLU A 197 10.69 -4.09 -11.16
N PRO A 198 10.98 -3.32 -10.09
CA PRO A 198 12.03 -3.70 -9.14
C PRO A 198 11.72 -5.03 -8.45
N TRP A 199 10.46 -5.30 -8.12
CA TRP A 199 10.07 -6.57 -7.50
C TRP A 199 10.30 -7.76 -8.42
N GLN A 200 9.86 -7.68 -9.68
CA GLN A 200 10.09 -8.72 -10.67
C GLN A 200 11.58 -9.01 -10.87
N ARG A 201 12.41 -7.96 -10.85
CA ARG A 201 13.86 -8.12 -10.90
C ARG A 201 14.39 -8.88 -9.69
N LEU A 202 13.95 -8.53 -8.48
CA LEU A 202 14.29 -9.25 -7.26
C LEU A 202 13.91 -10.72 -7.37
N THR A 203 12.64 -11.02 -7.66
CA THR A 203 12.13 -12.39 -7.74
C THR A 203 12.83 -13.21 -8.81
N ARG A 204 13.09 -12.66 -10.01
CA ARG A 204 13.84 -13.34 -11.07
C ARG A 204 15.25 -13.71 -10.62
N THR A 205 15.96 -12.81 -9.94
CA THR A 205 17.30 -13.08 -9.39
C THR A 205 17.24 -14.17 -8.33
N LEU A 206 16.28 -14.12 -7.41
CA LEU A 206 16.10 -15.15 -6.37
C LEU A 206 15.73 -16.50 -6.96
N SER A 207 14.84 -16.56 -7.96
CA SER A 207 14.47 -17.80 -8.64
C SER A 207 15.61 -18.39 -9.46
N LYS A 208 16.46 -17.55 -10.06
CA LYS A 208 17.69 -18.00 -10.72
C LYS A 208 18.65 -18.60 -9.67
N ARG A 209 18.88 -17.89 -8.57
CA ARG A 209 19.78 -18.35 -7.52
C ARG A 209 19.31 -19.64 -6.85
N ARG A 210 18.02 -19.77 -6.57
CA ARG A 210 17.41 -20.99 -6.02
C ARG A 210 17.61 -22.21 -6.93
N ARG A 211 17.60 -22.02 -8.26
CA ARG A 211 17.87 -23.10 -9.24
C ARG A 211 19.35 -23.44 -9.33
N GLU A 212 20.23 -22.43 -9.33
CA GLU A 212 21.68 -22.64 -9.34
C GLU A 212 22.20 -23.26 -8.05
N GLU A 213 21.52 -23.10 -6.91
CA GLU A 213 21.86 -23.82 -5.67
C GLU A 213 21.48 -25.30 -5.72
N GLN A 214 20.65 -25.73 -6.68
CA GLN A 214 20.27 -27.14 -6.89
C GLN A 214 21.17 -27.85 -7.91
N MET A 215 21.95 -27.10 -8.68
CA MET A 215 22.90 -27.59 -9.67
C MET A 215 24.28 -27.16 -9.20
N ASP A 216 25.12 -28.04 -8.65
CA ASP A 216 26.40 -27.80 -7.94
C ASP A 216 27.41 -26.75 -8.50
N HIS A 217 27.11 -26.05 -9.59
CA HIS A 217 27.83 -24.91 -10.14
C HIS A 217 27.21 -23.56 -9.72
N ALA A 218 27.84 -22.89 -8.75
CA ALA A 218 27.52 -21.50 -8.45
C ALA A 218 28.06 -20.56 -9.55
N LEU A 219 27.16 -20.08 -10.42
CA LEU A 219 27.45 -18.99 -11.35
C LEU A 219 27.37 -17.62 -10.63
N MET A 220 27.98 -16.59 -11.24
CA MET A 220 27.99 -15.21 -10.73
C MET A 220 26.61 -14.73 -10.28
N GLY A 221 26.53 -14.15 -9.06
CA GLY A 221 25.31 -13.64 -8.46
C GLY A 221 25.43 -13.49 -6.94
N ILE A 222 24.28 -13.44 -6.24
CA ILE A 222 24.21 -13.35 -4.77
C ILE A 222 24.81 -14.63 -4.14
N THR A 223 25.98 -14.51 -3.54
CA THR A 223 26.76 -15.63 -2.99
C THR A 223 26.50 -15.89 -1.51
N ASN A 224 26.15 -14.85 -0.75
CA ASN A 224 26.03 -14.92 0.70
C ASN A 224 24.81 -14.13 1.23
N LEU A 225 24.57 -14.26 2.54
CA LEU A 225 23.42 -13.64 3.20
C LEU A 225 23.49 -12.11 3.20
N ALA A 226 24.69 -11.53 3.30
CA ALA A 226 24.88 -10.07 3.31
C ALA A 226 24.57 -9.47 1.93
N GLU A 227 24.99 -10.14 0.85
CA GLU A 227 24.64 -9.74 -0.53
C GLU A 227 23.13 -9.89 -0.78
N LEU A 228 22.49 -10.93 -0.23
CA LEU A 228 21.04 -11.11 -0.34
C LEU A 228 20.29 -9.98 0.35
N HIS A 229 20.67 -9.66 1.59
CA HIS A 229 20.13 -8.53 2.35
C HIS A 229 20.35 -7.21 1.61
N ALA A 230 21.58 -6.92 1.18
CA ALA A 230 21.91 -5.70 0.46
C ALA A 230 21.11 -5.55 -0.84
N PHE A 231 20.89 -6.64 -1.57
CA PHE A 231 20.10 -6.63 -2.80
C PHE A 231 18.60 -6.39 -2.55
N HIS A 232 18.05 -6.98 -1.49
CA HIS A 232 16.68 -6.71 -1.04
C HIS A 232 16.52 -5.25 -0.59
N GLU A 233 17.43 -4.74 0.23
CA GLU A 233 17.44 -3.34 0.67
C GLU A 233 17.54 -2.37 -0.50
N HIS A 234 18.44 -2.63 -1.45
CA HIS A 234 18.57 -1.84 -2.67
C HIS A 234 17.30 -1.87 -3.53
N THR A 235 16.56 -2.98 -3.52
CA THR A 235 15.29 -3.08 -4.24
C THR A 235 14.24 -2.15 -3.61
N LEU A 236 14.11 -2.15 -2.29
CA LEU A 236 13.22 -1.23 -1.57
C LEU A 236 13.63 0.24 -1.76
N ASP A 237 14.92 0.52 -1.73
CA ASP A 237 15.47 1.85 -1.98
C ASP A 237 15.14 2.39 -3.37
N ARG A 238 15.17 1.52 -4.38
CA ARG A 238 14.75 1.85 -5.75
C ARG A 238 13.24 2.06 -5.86
N MET A 239 12.43 1.29 -5.13
CA MET A 239 10.99 1.53 -5.07
C MET A 239 10.69 2.90 -4.44
N LEU A 240 11.32 3.21 -3.31
CA LEU A 240 11.15 4.50 -2.64
C LEU A 240 11.57 5.68 -3.52
N ASP A 241 12.68 5.54 -4.25
CA ASP A 241 13.13 6.55 -5.21
C ASP A 241 12.08 6.77 -6.32
N ARG A 242 11.64 5.69 -6.98
CA ARG A 242 10.67 5.77 -8.08
C ARG A 242 9.27 6.20 -7.66
N CYS A 243 8.88 5.91 -6.42
CA CYS A 243 7.64 6.46 -5.83
C CYS A 243 7.80 7.93 -5.41
N LEU A 244 8.95 8.57 -5.67
CA LEU A 244 9.24 9.96 -5.32
C LEU A 244 9.15 10.21 -3.80
N LEU A 245 9.52 9.20 -3.00
CA LEU A 245 9.47 9.25 -1.53
C LEU A 245 10.81 9.61 -0.89
N ARG A 246 11.86 9.80 -1.68
CA ARG A 246 13.16 10.29 -1.20
C ARG A 246 13.13 11.80 -0.98
N GLN A 247 13.98 12.28 -0.07
CA GLN A 247 14.10 13.70 0.24
C GLN A 247 14.45 14.56 -0.99
N GLU A 248 15.22 13.99 -1.93
CA GLU A 248 15.57 14.63 -3.21
C GLU A 248 14.33 15.02 -4.04
N HIS A 249 13.22 14.29 -3.90
CA HIS A 249 11.98 14.52 -4.64
C HIS A 249 10.93 15.30 -3.82
N ALA A 250 11.32 15.91 -2.70
CA ALA A 250 10.38 16.55 -1.77
C ALA A 250 9.50 17.62 -2.43
N ILE A 251 10.02 18.36 -3.42
CA ILE A 251 9.24 19.36 -4.17
C ILE A 251 8.13 18.70 -4.99
N LEU A 252 8.46 17.63 -5.73
CA LEU A 252 7.47 16.88 -6.52
C LEU A 252 6.42 16.25 -5.61
N HIS A 253 6.85 15.66 -4.49
CA HIS A 253 5.94 15.09 -3.50
C HIS A 253 4.94 16.12 -2.98
N ARG A 254 5.39 17.32 -2.62
CA ARG A 254 4.51 18.43 -2.18
C ARG A 254 3.51 18.85 -3.25
N ILE A 255 3.89 18.84 -4.53
CA ILE A 255 2.96 19.16 -5.64
C ILE A 255 1.89 18.07 -5.76
N ILE A 256 2.28 16.80 -5.68
CA ILE A 256 1.34 15.67 -5.72
C ILE A 256 0.36 15.76 -4.55
N GLU A 257 0.86 16.02 -3.34
CA GLU A 257 0.02 16.23 -2.16
C GLU A 257 -0.92 17.44 -2.34
N ALA A 258 -0.43 18.56 -2.87
CA ALA A 258 -1.30 19.71 -3.16
C ALA A 258 -2.43 19.36 -4.14
N ILE A 259 -2.17 18.53 -5.15
CA ILE A 259 -3.18 18.05 -6.10
C ILE A 259 -4.17 17.11 -5.39
N PHE A 260 -3.71 16.19 -4.54
CA PHE A 260 -4.60 15.34 -3.73
C PHE A 260 -5.50 16.16 -2.81
N GLY A 261 -4.97 17.21 -2.20
CA GLY A 261 -5.75 18.14 -1.38
C GLY A 261 -6.78 18.94 -2.18
N LEU A 262 -6.54 19.22 -3.47
CA LEU A 262 -7.54 19.80 -4.36
C LEU A 262 -8.67 18.81 -4.68
N ILE A 263 -8.33 17.54 -4.92
CA ILE A 263 -9.30 16.47 -5.18
C ILE A 263 -10.21 16.23 -3.97
N LEU A 264 -9.63 16.13 -2.77
CA LEU A 264 -10.38 15.96 -1.52
C LEU A 264 -11.31 17.15 -1.23
N ARG A 265 -10.86 18.38 -1.53
CA ARG A 265 -11.71 19.57 -1.44
C ARG A 265 -12.89 19.51 -2.42
N LEU A 266 -12.66 19.05 -3.65
CA LEU A 266 -13.72 18.89 -4.63
C LEU A 266 -14.75 17.85 -4.16
N ASP A 267 -14.30 16.69 -3.65
CA ASP A 267 -15.21 15.68 -3.08
C ASP A 267 -16.11 16.27 -1.98
N ARG A 268 -15.51 17.03 -1.06
CA ARG A 268 -16.25 17.71 0.01
C ARG A 268 -17.29 18.71 -0.52
N MET A 269 -16.97 19.43 -1.60
CA MET A 269 -17.91 20.40 -2.19
C MET A 269 -19.10 19.74 -2.90
N MET A 270 -19.00 18.45 -3.25
CA MET A 270 -20.08 17.74 -3.95
C MET A 270 -20.96 16.88 -3.04
N ARG A 271 -20.55 16.68 -1.78
CA ARG A 271 -21.37 16.04 -0.74
C ARG A 271 -22.33 17.04 -0.11
#